data_AF-A0A1V9YYJ2-F1
#
_entry.id   AF-A0A1V9YYJ2-F1
#
_cell.length_a   1.000
_cell.length_b   1.000
_cell.length_c   1.000
_cell.angle_alpha   90.00
_cell.angle_beta   90.00
_cell.angle_gamma   90.00
#
_symmetry.space_group_name_H-M   'P 1'
#
loop_
_entity.id
_entity.type
_entity.pdbx_description
1 polymer ?
#
loop_
_entity_poly.entity_id
_entity_poly.type
_entity_poly.pdbx_seq_one_letter_code
_entity_poly.pdbx_strand_id
1 'polypeptide(L)'
;MALSSRRRRTTVAPRSHRLSQPSLLFQATVQVFVTTPTEEKDAVTNRAMAAIAGLFVFPSKHVVFDINRWTFLPQKGALCDRTYAGSRMSSVLPQIQDLADYCPSSPTAAMIHHLGQIEAPSSIWLTTGLLYLVVTLACNIAYFNVVVQNLANDYGWAGFNCTGMQPFLANTFNRQLQWASTLQTPTPIALDKPATGDASQQYNVMSTAIKWSRGAVQRQVLDPFTPFTTVITDLRAMNPCMLPWMATQYCWLDFNRSWAMAATAQRQTRCLHHATNAAAYLESGLRNIADWAAWDHCWGVSFDVGVARDLRASAAGRAWLTATSTNANSVAAEVRYWTVVHGLQSFGLQWQNYKSAGMTDAITIVNALGVAYPLLLSQSVGAFHIKQQTSYKLYWSFASDLWAIGANRTSVGGKSLLRASAEFGFANVTRADLLFENTTLVAPLNAGFERLDAMLGPFGA
;
A
#
# COMPACT_ATOMS: atom_id res chain seq x y z
N MET A 1 77.90 17.01 -28.24
CA MET A 1 77.84 17.14 -29.71
C MET A 1 76.37 17.36 -30.09
N ALA A 2 75.91 18.61 -30.11
CA ALA A 2 75.96 19.56 -31.25
C ALA A 2 74.94 19.18 -32.34
N LEU A 3 73.77 19.83 -32.35
CA LEU A 3 73.32 20.88 -33.32
C LEU A 3 72.73 20.28 -34.61
N SER A 4 71.65 20.74 -35.25
CA SER A 4 70.54 21.67 -34.99
C SER A 4 69.59 21.52 -36.21
N SER A 5 68.28 21.70 -36.07
CA SER A 5 67.56 22.76 -36.82
C SER A 5 66.08 22.86 -36.42
N ARG A 6 65.68 24.12 -36.21
CA ARG A 6 64.36 24.61 -35.83
C ARG A 6 63.30 24.41 -36.93
N ARG A 7 62.02 24.25 -36.54
CA ARG A 7 60.93 25.06 -37.12
C ARG A 7 59.70 25.17 -36.21
N ARG A 8 59.48 26.41 -35.75
CA ARG A 8 58.25 27.13 -35.31
C ARG A 8 57.08 26.35 -34.69
N ARG A 9 56.83 26.64 -33.41
CA ARG A 9 55.49 26.69 -32.82
C ARG A 9 54.65 27.74 -33.56
N THR A 10 53.53 27.33 -34.15
CA THR A 10 52.41 28.21 -34.47
C THR A 10 51.29 27.92 -33.46
N THR A 11 51.09 28.86 -32.55
CA THR A 11 49.85 29.03 -31.80
C THR A 11 48.70 29.22 -32.78
N VAL A 12 47.81 28.23 -32.87
CA VAL A 12 46.51 28.40 -33.55
C VAL A 12 45.55 28.94 -32.50
N ALA A 13 45.22 30.22 -32.62
CA ALA A 13 44.10 30.83 -31.91
C ALA A 13 42.81 30.06 -32.26
N PRO A 14 41.83 29.96 -31.33
CA PRO A 14 40.56 29.32 -31.63
C PRO A 14 39.88 30.10 -32.76
N ARG A 15 39.79 29.50 -33.95
CA ARG A 15 38.88 29.99 -34.99
C ARG A 15 37.47 29.76 -34.44
N SER A 16 36.83 30.84 -34.03
CA SER A 16 35.40 30.88 -33.74
C SER A 16 34.63 30.39 -34.97
N HIS A 17 34.30 29.10 -35.03
CA HIS A 17 33.24 28.64 -35.90
C HIS A 17 31.97 29.32 -35.41
N ARG A 18 31.43 30.23 -36.22
CA ARG A 18 30.11 30.83 -35.99
C ARG A 18 29.13 29.69 -35.78
N LEU A 19 28.47 29.66 -34.63
CA LEU A 19 27.30 28.83 -34.38
C LEU A 19 26.27 29.13 -35.49
N SER A 20 26.08 28.20 -36.42
CA SER A 20 24.96 28.23 -37.36
C SER A 20 23.68 28.13 -36.55
N GLN A 21 22.81 29.14 -36.65
CA GLN A 21 21.54 29.10 -35.92
C GLN A 21 20.70 27.91 -36.43
N PRO A 22 20.09 27.12 -35.53
CA PRO A 22 19.25 26.00 -35.92
C PRO A 22 18.01 26.47 -36.70
N SER A 23 17.75 25.89 -37.87
CA SER A 23 16.57 26.21 -38.68
C SER A 23 15.27 25.84 -37.96
N LEU A 24 14.47 26.85 -37.58
CA LEU A 24 13.14 26.69 -36.95
C LEU A 24 12.09 26.02 -37.86
N LEU A 25 12.45 25.80 -39.12
CA LEU A 25 11.58 25.20 -40.12
C LEU A 25 11.46 23.68 -39.93
N PHE A 26 12.48 23.04 -39.34
CA PHE A 26 12.54 21.61 -39.09
C PHE A 26 12.46 21.28 -37.60
N GLN A 27 11.94 20.09 -37.27
CA GLN A 27 11.86 19.61 -35.89
C GLN A 27 13.27 19.33 -35.33
N ALA A 28 13.45 19.45 -34.02
CA ALA A 28 14.77 19.32 -33.37
C ALA A 28 15.50 18.01 -33.69
N THR A 29 14.75 16.93 -33.95
CA THR A 29 15.29 15.63 -34.36
C THR A 29 16.03 15.70 -35.70
N VAL A 30 15.54 16.49 -36.66
CA VAL A 30 16.18 16.70 -37.97
C VAL A 30 17.53 17.41 -37.83
N GLN A 31 17.62 18.37 -36.91
CA GLN A 31 18.84 19.16 -36.69
C GLN A 31 19.99 18.34 -36.11
N VAL A 32 19.69 17.22 -35.42
CA VAL A 32 20.70 16.31 -34.88
C VAL A 32 21.32 15.45 -36.00
N PHE A 33 20.54 15.08 -37.01
CA PHE A 33 21.01 14.22 -38.11
C PHE A 33 21.62 15.01 -39.28
N VAL A 34 21.27 16.28 -39.45
CA VAL A 34 21.83 17.15 -40.50
C VAL A 34 23.11 17.81 -39.98
N THR A 35 24.23 17.11 -40.06
CA THR A 35 25.56 17.71 -39.87
C THR A 35 26.04 18.29 -41.21
N THR A 36 26.59 19.52 -41.20
CA THR A 36 27.14 20.17 -42.40
C THR A 36 28.32 19.36 -42.95
N PRO A 37 28.30 18.88 -44.20
CA PRO A 37 29.37 18.05 -44.72
C PRO A 37 30.58 18.90 -45.10
N THR A 38 31.77 18.48 -44.69
CA THR A 38 33.04 19.14 -45.02
C THR A 38 33.71 18.59 -46.29
N GLU A 39 33.26 17.46 -46.85
CA GLU A 39 33.81 16.91 -48.09
C GLU A 39 32.76 16.24 -49.00
N GLU A 40 33.09 16.17 -50.30
CA GLU A 40 32.24 15.80 -51.44
C GLU A 40 31.74 14.34 -51.45
N LYS A 41 32.27 13.47 -50.56
CA LYS A 41 31.85 12.06 -50.41
C LYS A 41 30.56 11.86 -49.61
N ASP A 42 30.03 12.89 -48.96
CA ASP A 42 28.90 12.78 -48.01
C ASP A 42 27.49 12.92 -48.63
N ALA A 43 27.39 13.09 -49.95
CA ALA A 43 26.11 13.36 -50.61
C ALA A 43 25.12 12.18 -50.60
N VAL A 44 25.61 10.92 -50.62
CA VAL A 44 24.76 9.71 -50.58
C VAL A 44 24.28 9.44 -49.15
N THR A 45 25.14 9.69 -48.15
CA THR A 45 24.88 9.56 -46.71
C THR A 45 23.76 10.51 -46.26
N ASN A 46 23.64 11.66 -46.93
CA ASN A 46 22.64 12.69 -46.63
C ASN A 46 21.18 12.28 -46.94
N ARG A 47 20.93 11.38 -47.91
CA ARG A 47 19.55 10.96 -48.25
C ARG A 47 18.98 9.95 -47.26
N ALA A 48 19.80 9.00 -46.81
CA ALA A 48 19.41 8.05 -45.78
C ALA A 48 19.16 8.77 -44.45
N MET A 49 20.04 9.71 -44.07
CA MET A 49 19.84 10.54 -42.87
C MET A 49 18.62 11.46 -42.98
N ALA A 50 18.35 12.05 -44.15
CA ALA A 50 17.13 12.80 -44.40
C ALA A 50 15.87 11.93 -44.28
N ALA A 51 15.87 10.71 -44.84
CA ALA A 51 14.76 9.77 -44.75
C ALA A 51 14.51 9.30 -43.30
N ILE A 52 15.57 9.01 -42.53
CA ILE A 52 15.49 8.68 -41.10
C ILE A 52 14.96 9.88 -40.29
N ALA A 53 15.33 11.10 -40.68
CA ALA A 53 14.80 12.33 -40.11
C ALA A 53 13.37 12.67 -40.58
N GLY A 54 12.78 11.88 -41.48
CA GLY A 54 11.42 12.06 -41.98
C GLY A 54 11.26 13.00 -43.19
N LEU A 55 12.36 13.34 -43.87
CA LEU A 55 12.38 14.22 -45.04
C LEU A 55 12.61 13.44 -46.34
N PHE A 56 11.66 13.53 -47.28
CA PHE A 56 11.71 12.88 -48.58
C PHE A 56 11.86 13.91 -49.70
N VAL A 57 13.00 13.90 -50.39
CA VAL A 57 13.31 14.86 -51.46
C VAL A 57 12.79 14.33 -52.80
N PHE A 58 11.93 15.10 -53.48
CA PHE A 58 11.42 14.78 -54.83
C PHE A 58 12.18 15.58 -55.90
N PRO A 59 13.10 14.95 -56.66
CA PRO A 59 13.98 15.66 -57.59
C PRO A 59 13.23 16.31 -58.76
N SER A 60 12.14 15.69 -59.22
CA SER A 60 11.41 16.11 -60.43
C SER A 60 10.56 17.36 -60.23
N LYS A 61 10.29 17.78 -58.99
CA LYS A 61 9.41 18.92 -58.67
C LYS A 61 10.08 20.00 -57.84
N HIS A 62 11.34 19.84 -57.44
CA HIS A 62 12.03 20.73 -56.51
C HIS A 62 11.27 20.93 -55.18
N VAL A 63 10.72 19.85 -54.62
CA VAL A 63 9.94 19.86 -53.37
C VAL A 63 10.47 18.80 -52.39
N VAL A 64 10.48 19.12 -51.10
CA VAL A 64 10.77 18.19 -50.00
C VAL A 64 9.47 17.91 -49.25
N PHE A 65 9.16 16.64 -49.03
CA PHE A 65 8.02 16.21 -48.22
C PHE A 65 8.50 15.90 -46.81
N ASP A 66 7.92 16.57 -45.81
CA ASP A 66 8.15 16.30 -44.39
C ASP A 66 7.04 15.40 -43.87
N ILE A 67 7.39 14.17 -43.50
CA ILE A 67 6.44 13.17 -42.99
C ILE A 67 5.89 13.54 -41.61
N ASN A 68 6.68 14.25 -40.79
CA ASN A 68 6.29 14.62 -39.43
C ASN A 68 5.23 15.73 -39.44
N ARG A 69 5.26 16.59 -40.47
CA ARG A 69 4.28 17.68 -40.67
C ARG A 69 3.25 17.40 -41.77
N TRP A 70 3.43 16.33 -42.54
CA TRP A 70 2.61 15.96 -43.68
C TRP A 70 2.44 17.10 -44.71
N THR A 71 3.53 17.81 -45.02
CA THR A 71 3.50 18.99 -45.91
C THR A 71 4.65 18.99 -46.91
N PHE A 72 4.43 19.70 -48.03
CA PHE A 72 5.39 19.89 -49.10
C PHE A 72 6.09 21.25 -48.96
N LEU A 73 7.41 21.25 -48.90
CA LEU A 73 8.26 22.44 -48.76
C LEU A 73 9.04 22.70 -50.07
N PRO A 74 9.10 23.94 -50.57
CA PRO A 74 9.91 24.27 -51.76
C PRO A 74 11.41 24.16 -51.45
N GLN A 75 12.17 23.50 -52.34
CA GLN A 75 13.62 23.22 -52.15
C GLN A 75 14.47 24.50 -51.97
N LYS A 76 14.07 25.63 -52.59
CA LYS A 76 14.75 26.92 -52.42
C LYS A 76 14.55 27.54 -51.02
N GLY A 77 13.42 27.27 -50.36
CA GLY A 77 13.13 27.71 -49.00
C GLY A 77 13.79 26.84 -47.92
N ALA A 78 14.14 25.59 -48.24
CA ALA A 78 14.86 24.71 -47.33
C ALA A 78 16.38 25.00 -47.25
N LEU A 79 16.95 25.63 -48.28
CA LEU A 79 18.37 26.00 -48.38
C LEU A 79 18.67 27.46 -48.03
N CYS A 80 17.67 28.34 -48.02
CA CYS A 80 17.82 29.72 -47.57
C CYS A 80 17.49 29.79 -46.07
N ASP A 81 18.48 30.22 -45.29
CA ASP A 81 18.43 30.36 -43.84
C ASP A 81 17.53 31.55 -43.42
N ARG A 82 16.22 31.48 -43.69
CA ARG A 82 15.24 32.46 -43.24
C ARG A 82 14.02 31.82 -42.61
N THR A 83 13.81 32.23 -41.36
CA THR A 83 12.70 31.99 -40.44
C THR A 83 11.32 32.03 -41.08
N TYR A 84 10.55 30.95 -40.97
CA TYR A 84 9.09 30.98 -40.99
C TYR A 84 8.58 30.80 -39.55
N ALA A 85 8.21 31.91 -38.90
CA ALA A 85 7.39 31.91 -37.69
C ALA A 85 5.93 31.79 -38.13
N GLY A 86 5.25 30.74 -37.68
CA GLY A 86 3.92 30.39 -38.17
C GLY A 86 2.85 31.44 -37.84
N SER A 87 1.80 31.49 -38.65
CA SER A 87 0.41 31.47 -38.18
C SER A 87 -0.57 31.58 -39.36
N ARG A 88 -1.61 30.76 -39.29
CA ARG A 88 -2.93 30.89 -39.94
C ARG A 88 -3.00 30.76 -41.47
N MET A 89 -3.62 29.65 -41.84
CA MET A 89 -4.40 29.43 -43.06
C MET A 89 -5.20 30.68 -43.45
N SER A 90 -4.89 31.25 -44.62
CA SER A 90 -5.87 31.90 -45.48
C SER A 90 -5.29 32.12 -46.88
N SER A 91 -6.16 31.81 -47.85
CA SER A 91 -6.12 32.10 -49.28
C SER A 91 -5.27 33.29 -49.73
N VAL A 92 -4.69 33.13 -50.93
CA VAL A 92 -4.35 34.13 -51.98
C VAL A 92 -2.91 33.91 -52.49
N LEU A 93 -2.80 33.10 -53.56
CA LEU A 93 -1.96 33.49 -54.71
C LEU A 93 -2.63 34.74 -55.29
N PRO A 94 -1.96 35.89 -55.50
CA PRO A 94 -0.68 36.00 -56.20
C PRO A 94 0.23 37.16 -55.73
N GLN A 95 1.44 36.90 -55.22
CA GLN A 95 2.50 37.92 -55.17
C GLN A 95 3.87 37.27 -54.89
N ILE A 96 4.41 36.56 -55.88
CA ILE A 96 5.80 36.09 -55.88
C ILE A 96 6.45 36.49 -57.21
N GLN A 97 6.33 37.78 -57.57
CA GLN A 97 7.04 38.34 -58.73
C GLN A 97 8.05 39.44 -58.38
N ASP A 98 8.03 40.02 -57.17
CA ASP A 98 8.87 41.19 -56.84
C ASP A 98 9.96 40.95 -55.77
N LEU A 99 10.59 39.77 -55.75
CA LEU A 99 11.79 39.52 -54.92
C LEU A 99 12.98 38.99 -55.73
N ALA A 100 12.98 39.20 -57.05
CA ALA A 100 14.04 38.76 -57.95
C ALA A 100 15.32 39.63 -57.89
N ASP A 101 15.28 40.83 -57.30
CA ASP A 101 16.26 41.87 -57.63
C ASP A 101 17.41 42.11 -56.63
N TYR A 102 17.65 41.22 -55.66
CA TYR A 102 18.85 41.37 -54.82
C TYR A 102 19.47 40.04 -54.40
N CYS A 103 20.04 39.34 -55.38
CA CYS A 103 20.98 38.25 -55.12
C CYS A 103 22.37 38.72 -55.58
N PRO A 104 23.30 39.08 -54.67
CA PRO A 104 24.66 39.39 -55.07
C PRO A 104 25.32 38.12 -55.63
N SER A 105 25.60 38.16 -56.94
CA SER A 105 26.55 37.33 -57.68
C SER A 105 26.67 35.87 -57.22
N SER A 106 25.91 35.00 -57.89
CA SER A 106 26.27 33.63 -58.29
C SER A 106 27.25 32.85 -57.39
N PRO A 107 26.78 31.90 -56.57
CA PRO A 107 27.47 30.64 -56.44
C PRO A 107 27.22 29.84 -57.73
N THR A 108 28.33 29.53 -58.40
CA THR A 108 28.47 28.73 -59.62
C THR A 108 27.40 27.64 -59.81
N ALA A 109 26.85 27.58 -61.02
CA ALA A 109 26.01 26.50 -61.56
C ALA A 109 26.61 25.08 -61.44
N ALA A 110 27.83 24.93 -60.91
CA ALA A 110 28.47 23.66 -60.57
C ALA A 110 27.77 22.89 -59.43
N MET A 111 27.04 23.56 -58.53
CA MET A 111 26.35 22.86 -57.42
C MET A 111 25.07 22.14 -57.88
N ILE A 112 24.51 22.51 -59.04
CA ILE A 112 23.28 21.93 -59.60
C ILE A 112 23.59 20.67 -60.45
N HIS A 113 24.77 20.56 -61.05
CA HIS A 113 25.14 19.38 -61.82
C HIS A 113 25.49 18.15 -60.97
N HIS A 114 25.95 18.33 -59.72
CA HIS A 114 26.29 17.20 -58.83
C HIS A 114 25.09 16.60 -58.08
N LEU A 115 23.93 17.26 -58.06
CA LEU A 115 22.68 16.67 -57.55
C LEU A 115 21.90 15.91 -58.65
N GLY A 116 22.30 16.05 -59.91
CA GLY A 116 21.63 15.51 -61.09
C GLY A 116 22.09 14.11 -61.54
N GLN A 117 23.16 13.55 -60.96
CA GLN A 117 23.53 12.15 -61.19
C GLN A 117 22.91 11.27 -60.09
N ILE A 118 21.62 11.00 -60.24
CA ILE A 118 20.95 9.95 -59.50
C ILE A 118 21.11 8.68 -60.32
N GLU A 119 22.08 7.82 -59.97
CA GLU A 119 21.88 6.40 -60.26
C GLU A 119 20.60 6.01 -59.52
N ALA A 120 19.59 5.56 -60.26
CA ALA A 120 18.40 4.98 -59.67
C ALA A 120 18.89 3.95 -58.63
N PRO A 121 18.46 4.02 -57.36
CA PRO A 121 18.86 3.00 -56.39
C PRO A 121 18.50 1.67 -57.04
N SER A 122 19.51 0.80 -57.22
CA SER A 122 19.30 -0.48 -57.90
C SER A 122 18.06 -1.13 -57.30
N SER A 123 17.15 -1.65 -58.13
CA SER A 123 15.86 -2.23 -57.69
C SER A 123 15.99 -3.10 -56.43
N ILE A 124 17.13 -3.78 -56.28
CA ILE A 124 17.58 -4.58 -55.13
C ILE A 124 17.52 -3.83 -53.77
N TRP A 125 17.97 -2.58 -53.69
CA TRP A 125 17.97 -1.80 -52.43
C TRP A 125 16.56 -1.36 -52.05
N LEU A 126 15.73 -1.01 -53.04
CA LEU A 126 14.31 -0.67 -52.83
C LEU A 126 13.51 -1.88 -52.37
N THR A 127 13.70 -3.04 -53.00
CA THR A 127 13.03 -4.29 -52.62
C THR A 127 13.47 -4.78 -51.24
N THR A 128 14.76 -4.66 -50.91
CA THR A 128 15.28 -5.02 -49.58
C THR A 128 14.72 -4.09 -48.49
N GLY A 129 14.64 -2.78 -48.75
CA GLY A 129 14.02 -1.83 -47.82
C GLY A 129 12.52 -2.10 -47.61
N LEU A 130 11.79 -2.40 -48.69
CA LEU A 130 10.38 -2.78 -48.62
C LEU A 130 10.20 -4.08 -47.82
N LEU A 131 11.01 -5.11 -48.10
CA LEU A 131 10.98 -6.38 -47.37
C LEU A 131 11.27 -6.17 -45.88
N TYR A 132 12.26 -5.34 -45.55
CA TYR A 132 12.57 -4.99 -44.16
C TYR A 132 11.39 -4.32 -43.45
N LEU A 133 10.71 -3.36 -44.12
CA LEU A 133 9.51 -2.73 -43.56
C LEU A 133 8.36 -3.72 -43.36
N VAL A 134 8.13 -4.62 -44.32
CA VAL A 134 7.10 -5.66 -44.21
C VAL A 134 7.41 -6.62 -43.06
N VAL A 135 8.65 -7.09 -42.95
CA VAL A 135 9.08 -8.01 -41.89
C VAL A 135 8.99 -7.33 -40.53
N THR A 136 9.47 -6.10 -40.38
CA THR A 136 9.40 -5.37 -39.11
C THR A 136 7.96 -5.08 -38.69
N LEU A 137 7.08 -4.70 -39.62
CA LEU A 137 5.65 -4.55 -39.33
C LEU A 137 5.00 -5.87 -38.92
N ALA A 138 5.29 -6.97 -39.62
CA ALA A 138 4.78 -8.30 -39.27
C ALA A 138 5.28 -8.76 -37.90
N CYS A 139 6.56 -8.54 -37.58
CA CYS A 139 7.13 -8.82 -36.26
C CYS A 139 6.46 -8.00 -35.16
N ASN A 140 6.22 -6.70 -35.38
CA ASN A 140 5.51 -5.86 -34.42
C ASN A 140 4.07 -6.34 -34.17
N ILE A 141 3.33 -6.72 -35.23
CA ILE A 141 1.97 -7.26 -35.10
C ILE A 141 1.99 -8.60 -34.34
N ALA A 142 2.92 -9.50 -34.68
CA ALA A 142 3.08 -10.79 -34.00
C ALA A 142 3.41 -10.59 -32.51
N TYR A 143 4.34 -9.69 -32.19
CA TYR A 143 4.68 -9.33 -30.82
C TYR A 143 3.47 -8.78 -30.06
N PHE A 144 2.72 -7.86 -30.66
CA PHE A 144 1.55 -7.26 -30.02
C PHE A 144 0.48 -8.31 -29.71
N ASN A 145 0.24 -9.28 -30.60
CA ASN A 145 -0.71 -10.37 -30.38
C ASN A 145 -0.33 -11.28 -29.20
N VAL A 146 0.96 -11.50 -28.95
CA VAL A 146 1.43 -12.28 -27.80
C VAL A 146 1.33 -11.47 -26.49
N VAL A 147 1.70 -10.20 -26.55
CA VAL A 147 1.82 -9.36 -25.36
C VAL A 147 0.47 -8.86 -24.85
N VAL A 148 -0.50 -8.59 -25.75
CA VAL A 148 -1.85 -8.13 -25.38
C VAL A 148 -2.53 -9.03 -24.36
N GLN A 149 -2.38 -10.35 -24.47
CA GLN A 149 -3.05 -11.27 -23.55
C GLN A 149 -2.48 -11.18 -22.14
N ASN A 150 -1.17 -10.95 -22.01
CA ASN A 150 -0.50 -10.84 -20.72
C ASN A 150 -0.69 -9.45 -20.11
N LEU A 151 -0.67 -8.38 -20.91
CA LEU A 151 -0.86 -7.00 -20.46
C LEU A 151 -2.33 -6.57 -20.33
N ALA A 152 -3.27 -7.51 -20.44
CA ALA A 152 -4.70 -7.22 -20.26
C ALA A 152 -5.08 -6.88 -18.80
N ASN A 153 -4.18 -7.12 -17.84
CA ASN A 153 -4.35 -6.84 -16.42
C ASN A 153 -3.02 -6.45 -15.77
N ASP A 154 -3.10 -5.78 -14.62
CA ASP A 154 -1.92 -5.28 -13.88
C ASP A 154 -0.99 -6.41 -13.39
N TYR A 155 -1.53 -7.61 -13.19
CA TYR A 155 -0.75 -8.78 -12.76
C TYR A 155 0.15 -9.35 -13.86
N GLY A 156 -0.04 -8.96 -15.13
CA GLY A 156 0.70 -9.57 -16.24
C GLY A 156 0.30 -11.04 -16.49
N TRP A 157 -0.88 -11.48 -16.03
CA TRP A 157 -1.30 -12.87 -16.05
C TRP A 157 -2.31 -13.11 -17.18
N ALA A 158 -1.90 -13.82 -18.24
CA ALA A 158 -2.79 -14.17 -19.35
C ALA A 158 -4.11 -14.80 -18.89
N GLY A 159 -5.22 -14.27 -19.37
CA GLY A 159 -6.57 -14.78 -19.09
C GLY A 159 -7.09 -14.50 -17.68
N PHE A 160 -6.38 -13.72 -16.86
CA PHE A 160 -6.89 -13.30 -15.56
C PHE A 160 -8.10 -12.38 -15.74
N ASN A 161 -9.23 -12.76 -15.18
CA ASN A 161 -10.48 -12.03 -15.25
C ASN A 161 -11.12 -11.88 -13.86
N CYS A 162 -11.95 -10.85 -13.70
CA CYS A 162 -12.63 -10.57 -12.44
C CYS A 162 -13.83 -11.50 -12.19
N THR A 163 -14.35 -12.16 -13.22
CA THR A 163 -15.58 -12.97 -13.15
C THR A 163 -15.31 -14.43 -12.78
N GLY A 164 -14.13 -14.97 -13.07
CA GLY A 164 -13.80 -16.39 -12.90
C GLY A 164 -12.48 -16.62 -12.15
N MET A 165 -11.35 -16.19 -12.72
CA MET A 165 -10.01 -16.45 -12.16
C MET A 165 -9.80 -15.77 -10.81
N GLN A 166 -10.18 -14.50 -10.68
CA GLN A 166 -10.13 -13.78 -9.41
C GLN A 166 -10.92 -14.50 -8.30
N PRO A 167 -12.23 -14.80 -8.47
CA PRO A 167 -12.98 -15.49 -7.43
C PRO A 167 -12.48 -16.93 -7.21
N PHE A 168 -11.96 -17.62 -8.23
CA PHE A 168 -11.36 -18.95 -8.07
C PHE A 168 -10.16 -18.92 -7.14
N LEU A 169 -9.23 -17.99 -7.35
CA LEU A 169 -8.07 -17.81 -6.48
C LEU A 169 -8.51 -17.44 -5.07
N ALA A 170 -9.39 -16.44 -4.94
CA ALA A 170 -9.86 -15.99 -3.64
C ALA A 170 -10.52 -17.10 -2.83
N ASN A 171 -11.41 -17.89 -3.46
CA ASN A 171 -12.08 -19.01 -2.83
C ASN A 171 -11.12 -20.15 -2.49
N THR A 172 -10.14 -20.42 -3.35
CA THR A 172 -9.11 -21.44 -3.10
C THR A 172 -8.30 -21.09 -1.85
N PHE A 173 -7.82 -19.85 -1.74
CA PHE A 173 -7.09 -19.39 -0.56
C PHE A 173 -7.98 -19.33 0.69
N ASN A 174 -9.18 -18.77 0.61
CA ASN A 174 -10.14 -18.73 1.73
C ASN A 174 -10.47 -20.12 2.26
N ARG A 175 -10.52 -21.14 1.39
CA ARG A 175 -10.71 -22.54 1.80
C ARG A 175 -9.46 -23.08 2.51
N GLN A 176 -8.26 -22.86 1.97
CA GLN A 176 -7.03 -23.34 2.60
C GLN A 176 -6.79 -22.70 3.97
N LEU A 177 -7.09 -21.40 4.11
CA LEU A 177 -6.99 -20.67 5.39
C LEU A 177 -7.90 -21.23 6.49
N GLN A 178 -9.00 -21.91 6.14
CA GLN A 178 -9.85 -22.58 7.14
C GLN A 178 -9.17 -23.81 7.75
N TRP A 179 -8.33 -24.51 6.98
CA TRP A 179 -7.64 -25.73 7.41
C TRP A 179 -6.21 -25.47 7.88
N ALA A 180 -5.66 -24.28 7.61
CA ALA A 180 -4.36 -23.88 8.11
C ALA A 180 -4.34 -23.90 9.65
N SER A 181 -3.54 -24.76 10.24
CA SER A 181 -3.35 -24.86 11.69
C SER A 181 -2.41 -23.78 12.23
N THR A 182 -1.49 -23.29 11.39
CA THR A 182 -0.56 -22.20 11.69
C THR A 182 -0.17 -21.46 10.42
N LEU A 183 0.02 -20.14 10.52
CA LEU A 183 0.57 -19.31 9.46
C LEU A 183 2.11 -19.22 9.51
N GLN A 184 2.75 -19.87 10.49
CA GLN A 184 4.19 -19.78 10.71
C GLN A 184 5.00 -20.59 9.68
N THR A 185 4.44 -21.68 9.15
CA THR A 185 5.08 -22.51 8.13
C THR A 185 4.41 -22.30 6.77
N PRO A 186 5.11 -21.70 5.78
CA PRO A 186 4.57 -21.56 4.43
C PRO A 186 4.34 -22.93 3.79
N THR A 187 3.10 -23.25 3.46
CA THR A 187 2.75 -24.44 2.69
C THR A 187 2.53 -24.04 1.23
N PRO A 188 3.38 -24.48 0.29
CA PRO A 188 3.20 -24.12 -1.11
C PRO A 188 1.94 -24.77 -1.67
N ILE A 189 1.06 -23.96 -2.26
CA ILE A 189 -0.16 -24.42 -2.93
C ILE A 189 0.08 -24.37 -4.44
N ALA A 190 0.13 -25.55 -5.06
CA ALA A 190 0.28 -25.68 -6.50
C ALA A 190 -1.10 -25.54 -7.17
N LEU A 191 -1.35 -24.41 -7.82
CA LEU A 191 -2.65 -24.05 -8.43
C LEU A 191 -2.98 -24.87 -9.69
N ASP A 192 -1.98 -25.50 -10.29
CA ASP A 192 -2.05 -26.32 -11.51
C ASP A 192 -2.42 -27.79 -11.23
N LYS A 193 -2.55 -28.19 -9.96
CA LYS A 193 -2.90 -29.57 -9.61
C LYS A 193 -4.42 -29.77 -9.59
N PRO A 194 -4.93 -30.94 -10.03
CA PRO A 194 -6.37 -31.25 -9.93
C PRO A 194 -6.91 -31.17 -8.50
N ALA A 195 -6.07 -31.41 -7.49
CA ALA A 195 -6.44 -31.33 -6.07
C ALA A 195 -6.82 -29.90 -5.60
N THR A 196 -6.35 -28.85 -6.28
CA THR A 196 -6.73 -27.45 -5.97
C THR A 196 -7.97 -26.99 -6.74
N GLY A 197 -8.53 -27.85 -7.59
CA GLY A 197 -9.77 -27.56 -8.30
C GLY A 197 -10.92 -27.22 -7.35
N ASP A 198 -11.87 -26.42 -7.84
CA ASP A 198 -13.09 -26.11 -7.12
C ASP A 198 -14.31 -26.47 -7.96
N ALA A 199 -15.00 -27.53 -7.54
CA ALA A 199 -16.25 -27.99 -8.16
C ALA A 199 -17.51 -27.45 -7.45
N SER A 200 -17.35 -26.59 -6.44
CA SER A 200 -18.48 -26.09 -5.63
C SER A 200 -19.30 -24.99 -6.32
N GLN A 201 -18.79 -24.39 -7.39
CA GLN A 201 -19.47 -23.37 -8.19
C GLN A 201 -18.89 -23.26 -9.60
N GLN A 202 -19.60 -22.56 -10.48
CA GLN A 202 -19.16 -22.29 -11.84
C GLN A 202 -18.31 -21.01 -11.90
N TYR A 203 -17.19 -21.07 -12.65
CA TYR A 203 -16.24 -19.97 -12.84
C TYR A 203 -16.24 -19.42 -14.28
N ASN A 204 -17.08 -19.98 -15.16
CA ASN A 204 -17.23 -19.56 -16.56
C ASN A 204 -18.49 -18.70 -16.79
N VAL A 205 -19.06 -18.16 -15.71
CA VAL A 205 -20.27 -17.32 -15.74
C VAL A 205 -19.91 -15.83 -15.66
N MET A 206 -20.89 -14.97 -15.91
CA MET A 206 -20.71 -13.51 -15.91
C MET A 206 -20.39 -12.93 -14.52
N SER A 207 -20.70 -13.66 -13.45
CA SER A 207 -20.44 -13.23 -12.07
C SER A 207 -20.32 -14.44 -11.15
N THR A 208 -19.20 -14.54 -10.44
CA THR A 208 -18.96 -15.58 -9.44
C THR A 208 -18.61 -14.92 -8.10
N ALA A 209 -19.21 -15.41 -7.02
CA ALA A 209 -19.05 -14.83 -5.70
C ALA A 209 -17.77 -15.33 -5.00
N ILE A 210 -17.13 -14.43 -4.24
CA ILE A 210 -16.08 -14.78 -3.29
C ILE A 210 -16.73 -15.17 -1.96
N LYS A 211 -16.49 -16.39 -1.50
CA LYS A 211 -16.99 -16.97 -0.26
C LYS A 211 -15.84 -17.06 0.74
N TRP A 212 -16.09 -16.59 1.96
CA TRP A 212 -15.15 -16.66 3.07
C TRP A 212 -15.90 -16.97 4.38
N SER A 213 -15.18 -17.46 5.39
CA SER A 213 -15.80 -17.90 6.64
C SER A 213 -16.19 -16.69 7.51
N ARG A 214 -17.46 -16.63 7.92
CA ARG A 214 -17.95 -15.60 8.85
C ARG A 214 -17.19 -15.59 10.18
N GLY A 215 -16.64 -16.74 10.58
CA GLY A 215 -15.84 -16.91 11.80
C GLY A 215 -14.35 -16.59 11.65
N ALA A 216 -13.88 -16.21 10.45
CA ALA A 216 -12.45 -15.99 10.18
C ALA A 216 -11.87 -14.90 11.09
N VAL A 217 -12.60 -13.80 11.23
CA VAL A 217 -12.19 -12.68 12.10
C VAL A 217 -12.08 -13.13 13.56
N GLN A 218 -13.08 -13.84 14.07
CA GLN A 218 -13.10 -14.29 15.46
C GLN A 218 -11.98 -15.30 15.72
N ARG A 219 -11.69 -16.19 14.76
CA ARG A 219 -10.56 -17.13 14.87
C ARG A 219 -9.23 -16.39 15.01
N GLN A 220 -9.02 -15.33 14.24
CA GLN A 220 -7.79 -14.54 14.31
C GLN A 220 -7.68 -13.76 15.62
N VAL A 221 -8.77 -13.09 16.05
CA VAL A 221 -8.76 -12.25 17.27
C VAL A 221 -8.69 -13.08 18.56
N LEU A 222 -9.23 -14.30 18.53
CA LEU A 222 -9.26 -15.19 19.70
C LEU A 222 -8.12 -16.21 19.73
N ASP A 223 -7.15 -16.14 18.81
CA ASP A 223 -5.97 -17.00 18.85
C ASP A 223 -5.03 -16.59 20.00
N PRO A 224 -4.95 -17.39 21.09
CA PRO A 224 -4.14 -17.03 22.25
C PRO A 224 -2.64 -17.17 21.99
N PHE A 225 -2.22 -17.81 20.89
CA PHE A 225 -0.83 -18.08 20.54
C PHE A 225 -0.27 -17.12 19.49
N THR A 226 -0.95 -16.00 19.25
CA THR A 226 -0.42 -14.90 18.45
C THR A 226 0.95 -14.48 19.03
N PRO A 227 2.02 -14.41 18.22
CA PRO A 227 3.35 -14.05 18.70
C PRO A 227 3.33 -12.70 19.44
N PHE A 228 4.01 -12.61 20.59
CA PHE A 228 4.04 -11.38 21.38
C PHE A 228 4.60 -10.18 20.62
N THR A 229 5.46 -10.40 19.61
CA THR A 229 5.91 -9.35 18.71
C THR A 229 4.75 -8.66 18.00
N THR A 230 3.77 -9.44 17.52
CA THR A 230 2.58 -8.94 16.87
C THR A 230 1.66 -8.28 17.89
N VAL A 231 1.38 -8.95 19.01
CA VAL A 231 0.52 -8.41 20.09
C VAL A 231 1.01 -7.05 20.58
N ILE A 232 2.31 -6.90 20.88
CA ILE A 232 2.89 -5.65 21.36
C ILE A 232 2.84 -4.57 20.27
N THR A 233 3.07 -4.94 19.01
CA THR A 233 2.96 -4.00 17.89
C THR A 233 1.52 -3.51 17.74
N ASP A 234 0.54 -4.41 17.84
CA ASP A 234 -0.88 -4.08 17.72
C ASP A 234 -1.37 -3.24 18.90
N LEU A 235 -0.94 -3.53 20.12
CA LEU A 235 -1.24 -2.71 21.30
C LEU A 235 -0.70 -1.28 21.16
N ARG A 236 0.50 -1.12 20.58
CA ARG A 236 1.10 0.20 20.30
C ARG A 236 0.44 0.92 19.14
N ALA A 237 -0.11 0.20 18.16
CA ALA A 237 -0.87 0.79 17.07
C ALA A 237 -2.33 1.11 17.45
N MET A 238 -2.83 0.52 18.53
CA MET A 238 -4.20 0.71 18.99
C MET A 238 -4.42 2.14 19.49
N ASN A 239 -5.55 2.74 19.10
CA ASN A 239 -6.01 4.00 19.70
C ASN A 239 -6.15 3.82 21.23
N PRO A 240 -5.50 4.65 22.07
CA PRO A 240 -5.51 4.49 23.53
C PRO A 240 -6.92 4.43 24.14
N CYS A 241 -7.89 5.14 23.57
CA CYS A 241 -9.28 5.13 24.02
C CYS A 241 -9.97 3.77 23.83
N MET A 242 -9.44 2.90 22.98
CA MET A 242 -9.98 1.57 22.66
C MET A 242 -9.50 0.47 23.61
N LEU A 243 -8.46 0.71 24.40
CA LEU A 243 -7.87 -0.29 25.29
C LEU A 243 -8.89 -0.87 26.30
N PRO A 244 -9.74 -0.07 26.99
CA PRO A 244 -10.69 -0.63 27.94
C PRO A 244 -11.81 -1.45 27.28
N TRP A 245 -11.96 -1.33 25.95
CA TRP A 245 -12.89 -2.13 25.16
C TRP A 245 -12.29 -3.47 24.73
N MET A 246 -11.11 -3.85 25.20
CA MET A 246 -10.62 -5.22 25.05
C MET A 246 -11.47 -6.16 25.89
N ALA A 247 -11.92 -7.27 25.30
CA ALA A 247 -12.71 -8.27 26.00
C ALA A 247 -11.80 -9.15 26.85
N THR A 248 -11.35 -8.59 27.98
CA THR A 248 -10.61 -9.32 28.99
C THR A 248 -11.05 -8.83 30.34
N GLN A 249 -11.15 -9.76 31.28
CA GLN A 249 -11.40 -9.42 32.68
C GLN A 249 -10.07 -9.42 33.40
N TYR A 250 -9.59 -8.24 33.79
CA TYR A 250 -8.31 -8.13 34.47
C TYR A 250 -8.35 -8.84 35.83
N CYS A 251 -7.32 -9.64 36.06
CA CYS A 251 -7.08 -10.37 37.30
C CYS A 251 -6.12 -9.61 38.20
N TRP A 252 -5.13 -8.95 37.57
CA TRP A 252 -4.12 -8.15 38.23
C TRP A 252 -3.86 -6.86 37.47
N LEU A 253 -3.41 -5.86 38.20
CA LEU A 253 -2.93 -4.62 37.61
C LEU A 253 -1.57 -4.83 36.97
N ASP A 254 -0.64 -5.44 37.69
CA ASP A 254 0.78 -5.54 37.36
C ASP A 254 1.23 -6.98 37.12
N PHE A 255 2.28 -7.17 36.32
CA PHE A 255 2.83 -8.49 36.03
C PHE A 255 3.38 -9.21 37.27
N ASN A 256 3.81 -8.46 38.30
CA ASN A 256 4.26 -9.03 39.56
C ASN A 256 3.09 -9.47 40.47
N ARG A 257 1.83 -9.27 40.04
CA ARG A 257 0.61 -9.65 40.77
C ARG A 257 0.51 -8.98 42.15
N SER A 258 1.13 -7.81 42.31
CA SER A 258 1.13 -7.03 43.55
C SER A 258 -0.24 -6.45 43.85
N TRP A 259 -1.01 -6.09 42.81
CA TRP A 259 -2.36 -5.55 42.98
C TRP A 259 -3.40 -6.40 42.25
N ALA A 260 -4.26 -7.03 43.04
CA ALA A 260 -5.37 -7.85 42.56
C ALA A 260 -6.58 -6.99 42.15
N MET A 261 -7.25 -7.35 41.05
CA MET A 261 -8.34 -6.56 40.46
C MET A 261 -9.67 -7.34 40.31
N ALA A 262 -9.70 -8.64 40.58
CA ALA A 262 -10.95 -9.38 40.39
C ALA A 262 -12.07 -8.88 41.31
N ALA A 263 -13.31 -8.86 40.84
CA ALA A 263 -14.46 -8.41 41.64
C ALA A 263 -14.69 -9.30 42.86
N THR A 264 -14.64 -10.63 42.69
CA THR A 264 -14.87 -11.62 43.75
C THR A 264 -13.60 -12.36 44.15
N ALA A 265 -13.56 -12.86 45.39
CA ALA A 265 -12.45 -13.69 45.86
C ALA A 265 -12.37 -15.02 45.09
N GLN A 266 -13.53 -15.61 44.77
CA GLN A 266 -13.59 -16.85 43.99
C GLN A 266 -13.01 -16.67 42.58
N ARG A 267 -13.31 -15.53 41.92
CA ARG A 267 -12.69 -15.19 40.64
C ARG A 267 -11.20 -14.96 40.77
N GLN A 268 -10.74 -14.30 41.84
CA GLN A 268 -9.30 -14.13 42.08
C GLN A 268 -8.57 -15.48 42.20
N THR A 269 -9.21 -16.49 42.79
CA THR A 269 -8.67 -17.86 42.79
C THR A 269 -8.66 -18.46 41.38
N ARG A 270 -9.75 -18.32 40.60
CA ARG A 270 -9.78 -18.80 39.21
C ARG A 270 -8.73 -18.12 38.32
N CYS A 271 -8.39 -16.86 38.60
CA CYS A 271 -7.36 -16.13 37.87
C CYS A 271 -6.00 -16.83 37.90
N LEU A 272 -5.69 -17.65 38.90
CA LEU A 272 -4.45 -18.43 38.96
C LEU A 272 -4.29 -19.35 37.73
N HIS A 273 -5.38 -19.85 37.15
CA HIS A 273 -5.36 -20.62 35.90
C HIS A 273 -5.03 -19.79 34.65
N HIS A 274 -5.10 -18.46 34.77
CA HIS A 274 -4.80 -17.50 33.71
C HIS A 274 -3.53 -16.68 34.01
N ALA A 275 -2.72 -17.09 34.99
CA ALA A 275 -1.52 -16.35 35.38
C ALA A 275 -0.46 -16.24 34.26
N THR A 276 -0.43 -17.16 33.30
CA THR A 276 0.47 -17.11 32.14
C THR A 276 -0.10 -16.33 30.95
N ASN A 277 -1.37 -15.90 31.01
CA ASN A 277 -2.02 -15.11 29.97
C ASN A 277 -1.79 -13.62 30.22
N ALA A 278 -0.98 -12.98 29.38
CA ALA A 278 -0.66 -11.56 29.47
C ALA A 278 -1.91 -10.66 29.39
N ALA A 279 -2.98 -11.08 28.71
CA ALA A 279 -4.24 -10.32 28.63
C ALA A 279 -5.00 -10.22 29.97
N ALA A 280 -4.67 -11.05 30.96
CA ALA A 280 -5.25 -10.98 32.31
C ALA A 280 -4.65 -9.85 33.17
N TYR A 281 -3.60 -9.18 32.67
CA TYR A 281 -2.87 -8.11 33.36
C TYR A 281 -3.11 -6.78 32.67
N LEU A 282 -3.56 -5.77 33.42
CA LEU A 282 -3.81 -4.44 32.85
C LEU A 282 -2.50 -3.74 32.40
N GLU A 283 -1.37 -4.02 33.07
CA GLU A 283 -0.02 -3.57 32.72
C GLU A 283 0.34 -3.88 31.25
N SER A 284 -0.13 -5.01 30.71
CA SER A 284 0.14 -5.40 29.32
C SER A 284 -0.30 -4.33 28.32
N GLY A 285 -1.51 -3.81 28.48
CA GLY A 285 -2.06 -2.75 27.65
C GLY A 285 -1.42 -1.40 27.99
N LEU A 286 -1.40 -1.03 29.27
CA LEU A 286 -0.97 0.31 29.70
C LEU A 286 0.49 0.61 29.32
N ARG A 287 1.39 -0.37 29.44
CA ARG A 287 2.80 -0.21 29.04
C ARG A 287 3.01 -0.02 27.54
N ASN A 288 2.02 -0.35 26.73
CA ASN A 288 2.09 -0.34 25.28
C ASN A 288 1.13 0.68 24.66
N ILE A 289 0.57 1.59 25.45
CA ILE A 289 -0.13 2.77 24.92
C ILE A 289 0.88 3.68 24.21
N ALA A 290 0.56 4.10 22.98
CA ALA A 290 1.41 5.03 22.23
C ALA A 290 1.33 6.49 22.73
N ASP A 291 0.15 6.91 23.21
CA ASP A 291 -0.09 8.28 23.65
C ASP A 291 -0.88 8.31 24.98
N TRP A 292 -0.18 8.65 26.07
CA TRP A 292 -0.76 8.80 27.39
C TRP A 292 -1.66 10.04 27.51
N ALA A 293 -1.45 11.09 26.72
CA ALA A 293 -2.34 12.25 26.73
C ALA A 293 -3.69 11.91 26.12
N ALA A 294 -3.73 11.12 25.03
CA ALA A 294 -4.97 10.59 24.46
C ALA A 294 -5.67 9.61 25.42
N TRP A 295 -4.91 8.77 26.14
CA TRP A 295 -5.46 7.93 27.21
C TRP A 295 -6.11 8.79 28.30
N ASP A 296 -5.40 9.81 28.80
CA ASP A 296 -5.87 10.68 29.87
C ASP A 296 -7.12 11.46 29.47
N HIS A 297 -7.21 11.87 28.20
CA HIS A 297 -8.39 12.53 27.65
C HIS A 297 -9.65 11.64 27.72
N CYS A 298 -9.51 10.35 27.42
CA CYS A 298 -10.64 9.41 27.38
C CYS A 298 -10.96 8.78 28.74
N TRP A 299 -9.93 8.43 29.51
CA TRP A 299 -10.04 7.56 30.68
C TRP A 299 -9.28 8.05 31.92
N GLY A 300 -8.56 9.18 31.83
CA GLY A 300 -7.67 9.64 32.90
C GLY A 300 -8.37 9.81 34.26
N VAL A 301 -9.56 10.41 34.27
CA VAL A 301 -10.36 10.60 35.51
C VAL A 301 -10.76 9.25 36.11
N SER A 302 -11.31 8.33 35.31
CA SER A 302 -11.72 7.01 35.80
C SER A 302 -10.53 6.15 36.21
N PHE A 303 -9.41 6.23 35.48
CA PHE A 303 -8.18 5.54 35.83
C PHE A 303 -7.58 6.08 37.14
N ASP A 304 -7.66 7.39 37.35
CA ASP A 304 -7.25 8.02 38.60
C ASP A 304 -8.05 7.49 39.79
N VAL A 305 -9.39 7.53 39.67
CA VAL A 305 -10.32 7.05 40.69
C VAL A 305 -10.14 5.56 40.98
N GLY A 306 -10.05 4.74 39.93
CA GLY A 306 -10.04 3.28 40.04
C GLY A 306 -8.70 2.67 40.40
N VAL A 307 -7.59 3.36 40.11
CA VAL A 307 -6.24 2.80 40.21
C VAL A 307 -5.24 3.81 40.76
N ALA A 308 -5.03 4.95 40.07
CA ALA A 308 -3.84 5.76 40.32
C ALA A 308 -3.85 6.42 41.71
N ARG A 309 -5.01 6.85 42.21
CA ARG A 309 -5.19 7.44 43.55
C ARG A 309 -4.64 6.52 44.65
N ASP A 310 -4.99 5.24 44.60
CA ASP A 310 -4.58 4.27 45.61
C ASP A 310 -3.09 3.93 45.48
N LEU A 311 -2.59 3.82 44.25
CA LEU A 311 -1.17 3.59 44.00
C LEU A 311 -0.29 4.74 44.52
N ARG A 312 -0.77 5.99 44.46
CA ARG A 312 -0.03 7.15 44.98
C ARG A 312 0.17 7.11 46.49
N ALA A 313 -0.53 6.26 47.24
CA ALA A 313 -0.29 6.09 48.67
C ALA A 313 1.05 5.40 48.97
N SER A 314 1.53 4.51 48.07
CA SER A 314 2.74 3.70 48.28
C SER A 314 3.90 4.12 47.38
N ALA A 315 5.13 3.92 47.85
CA ALA A 315 6.33 4.17 47.02
C ALA A 315 6.38 3.25 45.79
N ALA A 316 6.03 1.96 45.97
CA ALA A 316 5.95 0.98 44.90
C ALA A 316 4.92 1.37 43.83
N GLY A 317 3.73 1.84 44.23
CA GLY A 317 2.69 2.28 43.31
C GLY A 317 3.09 3.52 42.49
N ARG A 318 3.71 4.53 43.14
CA ARG A 318 4.26 5.71 42.42
C ARG A 318 5.34 5.33 41.41
N ALA A 319 6.22 4.39 41.78
CA ALA A 319 7.24 3.87 40.87
C ALA A 319 6.62 3.13 39.67
N TRP A 320 5.61 2.29 39.91
CA TRP A 320 4.91 1.57 38.84
C TRP A 320 4.17 2.51 37.89
N LEU A 321 3.47 3.53 38.38
CA LEU A 321 2.80 4.54 37.55
C LEU A 321 3.80 5.26 36.62
N THR A 322 4.95 5.65 37.17
CA THR A 322 6.01 6.32 36.40
C THR A 322 6.62 5.38 35.37
N ALA A 323 6.97 4.15 35.77
CA ALA A 323 7.60 3.17 34.89
C ALA A 323 6.67 2.71 33.75
N THR A 324 5.37 2.67 34.00
CA THR A 324 4.35 2.26 33.01
C THR A 324 4.08 3.36 32.00
N SER A 325 4.00 4.62 32.45
CA SER A 325 3.72 5.77 31.58
C SER A 325 4.91 6.23 30.73
N THR A 326 6.13 5.94 31.18
CA THR A 326 7.38 6.34 30.49
C THR A 326 8.06 5.19 29.77
N ASN A 327 7.36 4.07 29.56
CA ASN A 327 7.95 2.90 28.90
C ASN A 327 8.36 3.20 27.45
N ALA A 328 9.66 3.20 27.19
CA ALA A 328 10.24 3.42 25.85
C ALA A 328 10.93 2.15 25.29
N ASN A 329 10.61 0.97 25.84
CA ASN A 329 11.20 -0.29 25.40
C ASN A 329 10.97 -0.55 23.91
N SER A 330 11.96 -1.10 23.22
CA SER A 330 11.75 -1.68 21.89
C SER A 330 10.79 -2.87 21.96
N VAL A 331 10.15 -3.23 20.84
CA VAL A 331 9.26 -4.40 20.79
C VAL A 331 9.98 -5.67 21.28
N ALA A 332 11.22 -5.89 20.86
CA ALA A 332 12.01 -7.04 21.29
C ALA A 332 12.35 -7.02 22.80
N ALA A 333 12.64 -5.84 23.37
CA ALA A 333 12.89 -5.71 24.80
C ALA A 333 11.61 -5.97 25.61
N GLU A 334 10.46 -5.48 25.15
CA GLU A 334 9.17 -5.70 25.80
C GLU A 334 8.74 -7.17 25.72
N VAL A 335 8.96 -7.85 24.59
CA VAL A 335 8.75 -9.31 24.47
C VAL A 335 9.59 -10.08 25.49
N ARG A 336 10.87 -9.71 25.65
CA ARG A 336 11.75 -10.33 26.66
C ARG A 336 11.28 -10.03 28.09
N TYR A 337 10.79 -8.82 28.35
CA TYR A 337 10.22 -8.46 29.64
C TYR A 337 9.00 -9.33 29.97
N TRP A 338 8.10 -9.57 29.01
CA TRP A 338 6.92 -10.41 29.23
C TRP A 338 7.28 -11.89 29.44
N THR A 339 8.15 -12.42 28.58
CA THR A 339 8.47 -13.85 28.54
C THR A 339 9.52 -14.25 29.57
N VAL A 340 10.68 -13.60 29.58
CA VAL A 340 11.84 -14.01 30.38
C VAL A 340 11.72 -13.54 31.83
N VAL A 341 11.23 -12.31 32.05
CA VAL A 341 11.15 -11.75 33.41
C VAL A 341 9.89 -12.22 34.13
N HIS A 342 8.75 -12.24 33.44
CA HIS A 342 7.45 -12.53 34.05
C HIS A 342 6.83 -13.88 33.66
N GLY A 343 7.44 -14.65 32.76
CA GLY A 343 7.00 -16.00 32.42
C GLY A 343 5.65 -16.06 31.68
N LEU A 344 5.25 -15.00 31.00
CA LEU A 344 4.00 -14.96 30.22
C LEU A 344 4.15 -15.77 28.94
N GLN A 345 3.08 -16.47 28.54
CA GLN A 345 3.12 -17.46 27.44
C GLN A 345 2.08 -17.21 26.36
N SER A 346 0.96 -16.57 26.68
CA SER A 346 -0.14 -16.33 25.74
C SER A 346 -0.75 -14.95 25.90
N PHE A 347 -1.48 -14.50 24.89
CA PHE A 347 -2.31 -13.31 24.94
C PHE A 347 -3.71 -13.65 24.42
N GLY A 348 -4.52 -14.24 25.29
CA GLY A 348 -5.88 -14.70 24.95
C GLY A 348 -6.95 -13.74 25.43
N LEU A 349 -7.74 -13.20 24.51
CA LEU A 349 -8.95 -12.44 24.82
C LEU A 349 -10.17 -13.36 24.98
N GLN A 350 -11.18 -12.87 25.69
CA GLN A 350 -12.46 -13.55 25.87
C GLN A 350 -13.41 -13.27 24.70
N TRP A 351 -14.30 -14.22 24.45
CA TRP A 351 -15.35 -14.07 23.46
C TRP A 351 -16.33 -12.95 23.84
N GLN A 352 -16.82 -12.21 22.85
CA GLN A 352 -17.82 -11.17 23.02
C GLN A 352 -18.65 -10.95 21.75
N ASN A 353 -19.81 -10.28 21.88
CA ASN A 353 -20.65 -9.86 20.75
C ASN A 353 -21.09 -8.37 20.78
N TYR A 354 -20.48 -7.54 21.62
CA TYR A 354 -20.68 -6.10 21.64
C TYR A 354 -19.88 -5.33 20.58
N LYS A 355 -18.95 -5.98 19.89
CA LYS A 355 -18.26 -5.44 18.73
C LYS A 355 -17.93 -6.52 17.71
N SER A 356 -17.96 -6.15 16.45
CA SER A 356 -17.38 -6.91 15.34
C SER A 356 -16.00 -6.33 15.05
N ALA A 357 -14.97 -7.17 15.00
CA ALA A 357 -13.66 -6.73 14.54
C ALA A 357 -13.66 -6.57 13.00
N GLY A 358 -12.98 -5.55 12.52
CA GLY A 358 -12.72 -5.37 11.10
C GLY A 358 -11.55 -6.24 10.67
N MET A 359 -11.59 -6.72 9.43
CA MET A 359 -10.52 -7.52 8.84
C MET A 359 -10.43 -7.17 7.36
N THR A 360 -9.21 -7.01 6.86
CA THR A 360 -8.94 -6.94 5.43
C THR A 360 -7.88 -8.00 5.16
N ASP A 361 -8.26 -9.03 4.40
CA ASP A 361 -7.41 -10.16 4.07
C ASP A 361 -7.14 -10.15 2.57
N ALA A 362 -5.87 -10.26 2.19
CA ALA A 362 -5.44 -10.16 0.81
C ALA A 362 -4.18 -10.99 0.59
N ILE A 363 -4.08 -11.62 -0.58
CA ILE A 363 -2.82 -12.21 -1.05
C ILE A 363 -2.06 -11.19 -1.89
N THR A 364 -0.75 -11.38 -1.98
CA THR A 364 0.09 -10.59 -2.89
C THR A 364 0.46 -11.45 -4.09
N ILE A 365 0.15 -10.96 -5.29
CA ILE A 365 0.56 -11.56 -6.56
C ILE A 365 1.80 -10.80 -7.04
N VAL A 366 2.91 -11.52 -7.21
CA VAL A 366 4.15 -10.97 -7.76
C VAL A 366 4.25 -11.40 -9.22
N ASN A 367 4.32 -10.43 -10.13
CA ASN A 367 4.40 -10.70 -11.56
C ASN A 367 5.84 -11.04 -12.01
N ALA A 368 6.01 -11.39 -13.29
CA ALA A 368 7.32 -11.74 -13.87
C ALA A 368 8.35 -10.60 -13.83
N LEU A 369 7.92 -9.35 -13.65
CA LEU A 369 8.79 -8.17 -13.51
C LEU A 369 9.18 -7.91 -12.04
N GLY A 370 8.71 -8.73 -11.10
CA GLY A 370 8.94 -8.55 -9.66
C GLY A 370 8.03 -7.50 -9.00
N VAL A 371 7.01 -7.01 -9.70
CA VAL A 371 6.05 -6.05 -9.14
C VAL A 371 4.95 -6.80 -8.41
N ALA A 372 4.63 -6.34 -7.21
CA ALA A 372 3.67 -6.94 -6.30
C ALA A 372 2.34 -6.18 -6.30
N TYR A 373 1.23 -6.91 -6.45
CA TYR A 373 -0.13 -6.35 -6.41
C TYR A 373 -1.02 -7.13 -5.43
N PRO A 374 -1.83 -6.46 -4.60
CA PRO A 374 -2.73 -7.12 -3.67
C PRO A 374 -4.00 -7.63 -4.38
N LEU A 375 -4.40 -8.86 -4.08
CA LEU A 375 -5.69 -9.42 -4.43
C LEU A 375 -6.50 -9.65 -3.15
N LEU A 376 -7.60 -8.92 -2.99
CA LEU A 376 -8.48 -9.02 -1.83
C LEU A 376 -9.16 -10.39 -1.77
N LEU A 377 -9.02 -11.06 -0.62
CA LEU A 377 -9.66 -12.33 -0.30
C LEU A 377 -10.97 -12.14 0.45
N SER A 378 -10.95 -11.29 1.47
CA SER A 378 -12.12 -11.00 2.30
C SER A 378 -11.99 -9.63 2.97
N GLN A 379 -13.12 -9.02 3.26
CA GLN A 379 -13.18 -7.75 3.96
C GLN A 379 -14.40 -7.72 4.89
N SER A 380 -14.18 -7.28 6.13
CA SER A 380 -15.21 -6.96 7.10
C SER A 380 -14.93 -5.61 7.74
N VAL A 381 -15.99 -4.84 7.94
CA VAL A 381 -15.92 -3.55 8.64
C VAL A 381 -16.17 -3.79 10.13
N GLY A 382 -15.32 -3.19 10.97
CA GLY A 382 -15.50 -3.24 12.41
C GLY A 382 -16.62 -2.32 12.87
N ALA A 383 -17.42 -2.75 13.85
CA ALA A 383 -18.54 -1.97 14.36
C ALA A 383 -18.85 -2.32 15.82
N PHE A 384 -19.40 -1.36 16.57
CA PHE A 384 -19.93 -1.60 17.90
C PHE A 384 -21.43 -1.94 17.84
N HIS A 385 -21.85 -2.90 18.65
CA HIS A 385 -23.21 -3.42 18.75
C HIS A 385 -23.74 -3.37 20.20
N ILE A 386 -23.39 -2.31 20.94
CA ILE A 386 -23.67 -2.16 22.38
C ILE A 386 -25.15 -2.35 22.76
N LYS A 387 -26.08 -2.03 21.84
CA LYS A 387 -27.54 -2.18 22.07
C LYS A 387 -28.09 -3.58 21.74
N GLN A 388 -27.37 -4.39 20.97
CA GLN A 388 -27.82 -5.70 20.47
C GLN A 388 -27.07 -6.87 21.12
N GLN A 389 -26.02 -6.57 21.86
CA GLN A 389 -25.17 -7.55 22.50
C GLN A 389 -25.87 -8.28 23.65
N THR A 390 -25.41 -9.50 23.90
CA THR A 390 -25.85 -10.32 25.03
C THR A 390 -24.70 -10.67 25.99
N SER A 391 -23.45 -10.50 25.55
CA SER A 391 -22.24 -10.84 26.30
C SER A 391 -22.05 -10.01 27.59
N TYR A 392 -22.57 -8.78 27.66
CA TYR A 392 -22.46 -7.93 28.85
C TYR A 392 -23.12 -8.51 30.08
N LYS A 393 -24.11 -9.39 29.90
CA LYS A 393 -24.73 -10.11 31.03
C LYS A 393 -23.69 -10.94 31.78
N LEU A 394 -22.75 -11.56 31.05
CA LEU A 394 -21.64 -12.29 31.67
C LEU A 394 -20.49 -11.36 32.06
N TYR A 395 -20.07 -10.47 31.17
CA TYR A 395 -19.09 -9.42 31.48
C TYR A 395 -19.13 -8.29 30.45
N TRP A 396 -19.20 -7.05 30.94
CA TRP A 396 -19.41 -5.85 30.13
C TRP A 396 -18.17 -5.02 29.78
N SER A 397 -16.97 -5.60 29.89
CA SER A 397 -15.65 -4.97 29.65
C SER A 397 -15.17 -3.98 30.71
N PHE A 398 -13.87 -3.67 30.66
CA PHE A 398 -13.22 -2.72 31.57
C PHE A 398 -13.68 -1.28 31.31
N ALA A 399 -14.06 -0.95 30.07
CA ALA A 399 -14.65 0.34 29.74
C ALA A 399 -15.89 0.65 30.58
N SER A 400 -16.75 -0.36 30.80
CA SER A 400 -17.94 -0.21 31.64
C SER A 400 -17.60 -0.14 33.12
N ASP A 401 -16.55 -0.84 33.58
CA ASP A 401 -16.06 -0.71 34.96
C ASP A 401 -15.52 0.71 35.23
N LEU A 402 -14.76 1.29 34.28
CA LEU A 402 -14.27 2.68 34.34
C LEU A 402 -15.40 3.71 34.28
N TRP A 403 -16.42 3.47 33.45
CA TRP A 403 -17.62 4.30 33.42
C TRP A 403 -18.35 4.26 34.76
N ALA A 404 -18.54 3.06 35.33
CA ALA A 404 -19.30 2.87 36.56
C ALA A 404 -18.66 3.67 37.70
N ILE A 405 -17.36 3.49 37.94
CA ILE A 405 -16.66 4.22 39.02
C ILE A 405 -16.50 5.72 38.73
N GLY A 406 -16.46 6.12 37.45
CA GLY A 406 -16.33 7.53 37.07
C GLY A 406 -17.63 8.31 37.19
N ALA A 407 -18.77 7.63 37.13
CA ALA A 407 -20.09 8.25 37.21
C ALA A 407 -20.60 8.29 38.66
N ASN A 408 -20.84 9.50 39.17
CA ASN A 408 -21.35 9.73 40.53
C ASN A 408 -22.73 9.12 40.80
N ARG A 409 -23.47 8.73 39.75
CA ARG A 409 -24.82 8.16 39.88
C ARG A 409 -24.81 6.66 40.15
N THR A 410 -23.69 5.97 39.92
CA THR A 410 -23.65 4.52 40.13
C THR A 410 -23.41 4.19 41.59
N SER A 411 -23.85 3.02 42.01
CA SER A 411 -23.57 2.46 43.34
C SER A 411 -22.07 2.30 43.67
N VAL A 412 -21.19 2.35 42.66
CA VAL A 412 -19.72 2.27 42.81
C VAL A 412 -18.99 3.56 42.41
N GLY A 413 -19.70 4.67 42.26
CA GLY A 413 -19.10 5.97 41.93
C GLY A 413 -17.99 6.37 42.92
N GLY A 414 -16.83 6.79 42.41
CA GLY A 414 -15.67 7.20 43.20
C GLY A 414 -14.86 6.06 43.83
N LYS A 415 -15.25 4.80 43.62
CA LYS A 415 -14.62 3.62 44.23
C LYS A 415 -13.43 3.09 43.43
N SER A 416 -12.56 2.36 44.12
CA SER A 416 -11.38 1.72 43.56
C SER A 416 -11.70 0.39 42.89
N LEU A 417 -10.94 0.03 41.87
CA LEU A 417 -10.95 -1.30 41.24
C LEU A 417 -9.87 -2.23 41.81
N LEU A 418 -9.05 -1.76 42.74
CA LEU A 418 -8.02 -2.55 43.41
C LEU A 418 -8.61 -3.20 44.67
N ARG A 419 -8.53 -4.54 44.75
CA ARG A 419 -9.14 -5.32 45.85
C ARG A 419 -8.64 -4.95 47.25
N ALA A 420 -7.36 -4.56 47.35
CA ALA A 420 -6.74 -4.22 48.62
C ALA A 420 -7.09 -2.80 49.11
N SER A 421 -7.79 -2.01 48.29
CA SER A 421 -8.23 -0.67 48.67
C SER A 421 -9.32 -0.73 49.74
N ALA A 422 -9.28 0.20 50.69
CA ALA A 422 -10.37 0.39 51.63
C ALA A 422 -11.67 0.83 50.91
N GLU A 423 -11.54 1.45 49.73
CA GLU A 423 -12.64 1.94 48.91
C GLU A 423 -12.94 1.00 47.73
N PHE A 424 -12.68 -0.31 47.87
CA PHE A 424 -12.93 -1.27 46.80
C PHE A 424 -14.42 -1.33 46.41
N GLY A 425 -14.72 -1.07 45.13
CA GLY A 425 -16.09 -0.92 44.64
C GLY A 425 -16.96 -2.17 44.77
N PHE A 426 -16.34 -3.36 44.72
CA PHE A 426 -17.06 -4.64 44.79
C PHE A 426 -16.99 -5.29 46.18
N ALA A 427 -16.71 -4.53 47.23
CA ALA A 427 -16.76 -5.03 48.60
C ALA A 427 -18.19 -5.30 49.07
N ASN A 428 -19.11 -4.36 48.79
CA ASN A 428 -20.51 -4.40 49.22
C ASN A 428 -21.52 -4.47 48.06
N VAL A 429 -21.07 -4.22 46.83
CA VAL A 429 -21.89 -4.19 45.62
C VAL A 429 -21.40 -5.28 44.68
N THR A 430 -22.32 -6.06 44.12
CA THR A 430 -21.97 -7.08 43.13
C THR A 430 -21.97 -6.50 41.72
N ARG A 431 -21.30 -7.18 40.79
CA ARG A 431 -21.40 -6.79 39.36
C ARG A 431 -22.82 -6.96 38.82
N ALA A 432 -23.56 -7.96 39.32
CA ALA A 432 -24.96 -8.15 38.95
C ALA A 432 -25.82 -6.93 39.32
N ASP A 433 -25.59 -6.31 40.49
CA ASP A 433 -26.30 -5.09 40.91
C ASP A 433 -26.09 -3.95 39.90
N LEU A 434 -24.86 -3.76 39.42
CA LEU A 434 -24.55 -2.77 38.39
C LEU A 434 -25.21 -3.08 37.04
N LEU A 435 -25.35 -4.37 36.70
CA LEU A 435 -26.05 -4.78 35.48
C LEU A 435 -27.55 -4.50 35.57
N PHE A 436 -28.16 -4.64 36.75
CA PHE A 436 -29.56 -4.23 36.98
C PHE A 436 -29.69 -2.70 36.96
N GLU A 437 -28.77 -1.98 37.62
CA GLU A 437 -28.75 -0.52 37.67
C GLU A 437 -28.66 0.11 36.27
N ASN A 438 -27.83 -0.46 35.39
CA ASN A 438 -27.70 -0.02 34.00
C ASN A 438 -28.65 -0.75 33.04
N THR A 439 -29.68 -1.44 33.53
CA THR A 439 -30.73 -2.11 32.74
C THR A 439 -30.24 -3.18 31.75
N THR A 440 -29.01 -3.65 31.88
CA THR A 440 -28.46 -4.77 31.08
C THR A 440 -29.09 -6.10 31.52
N LEU A 441 -29.37 -6.22 32.81
CA LEU A 441 -30.27 -7.20 33.38
C LEU A 441 -31.55 -6.51 33.84
N VAL A 442 -32.68 -7.21 33.74
CA VAL A 442 -33.98 -6.71 34.18
C VAL A 442 -34.45 -7.63 35.29
N ALA A 443 -34.86 -7.03 36.41
CA ALA A 443 -35.45 -7.74 37.53
C ALA A 443 -37.00 -7.78 37.39
N PRO A 444 -37.66 -8.89 37.81
CA PRO A 444 -37.06 -10.15 38.23
C PRO A 444 -36.40 -10.89 37.06
N LEU A 445 -35.39 -11.72 37.36
CA LEU A 445 -34.79 -12.59 36.35
C LEU A 445 -35.83 -13.56 35.79
N ASN A 446 -35.71 -13.90 34.51
CA ASN A 446 -36.54 -14.98 33.96
C ASN A 446 -36.00 -16.34 34.41
N ALA A 447 -36.84 -17.38 34.32
CA ALA A 447 -36.47 -18.73 34.75
C ALA A 447 -35.19 -19.28 34.08
N GLY A 448 -34.86 -18.81 32.86
CA GLY A 448 -33.62 -19.16 32.18
C GLY A 448 -32.38 -18.55 32.83
N PHE A 449 -32.43 -17.26 33.16
CA PHE A 449 -31.33 -16.56 33.83
C PHE A 449 -31.20 -16.97 35.30
N GLU A 450 -32.29 -17.28 35.99
CA GLU A 450 -32.23 -17.85 37.35
C GLU A 450 -31.47 -19.19 37.35
N ARG A 451 -31.76 -20.07 36.40
CA ARG A 451 -31.02 -21.34 36.27
C ARG A 451 -29.55 -21.11 35.90
N LEU A 452 -29.27 -20.16 35.02
CA LEU A 452 -27.90 -19.84 34.61
C LEU A 452 -27.07 -19.33 35.80
N ASP A 453 -27.64 -18.41 36.57
CA ASP A 453 -27.05 -17.84 37.79
C ASP A 453 -26.80 -18.95 38.84
N ALA A 454 -27.77 -19.83 39.06
CA ALA A 454 -27.61 -20.96 39.97
C ALA A 454 -26.51 -21.96 39.54
N MET A 455 -26.28 -22.13 38.23
CA MET A 455 -25.29 -23.07 37.70
C MET A 455 -23.88 -22.49 37.59
N LEU A 456 -23.74 -21.26 37.10
CA LEU A 456 -22.45 -20.63 36.82
C LEU A 456 -21.98 -19.68 37.92
N GLY A 457 -22.88 -19.29 38.82
CA GLY A 457 -22.69 -18.23 39.79
C GLY A 457 -23.18 -16.87 39.28
N PRO A 458 -22.99 -15.82 40.09
CA PRO A 458 -23.55 -14.51 39.83
C PRO A 458 -23.09 -13.91 38.50
N PHE A 459 -23.99 -13.23 37.81
CA PHE A 459 -23.64 -12.46 36.61
C PHE A 459 -22.51 -11.44 36.90
N GLY A 460 -21.49 -11.40 36.04
CA GLY A 460 -20.34 -10.51 36.20
C GLY A 460 -19.26 -10.97 37.19
N ALA A 461 -19.37 -12.17 37.79
CA ALA A 461 -18.56 -12.57 38.96
C ALA A 461 -17.17 -13.18 38.70
#